data_AF-A0A7T0NVU4-F1
#
_entry.id   AF-A0A7T0NVU4-F1
#
_cell.length_a   1.000
_cell.length_b   1.000
_cell.length_c   1.000
_cell.angle_alpha   90.00
_cell.angle_beta   90.00
_cell.angle_gamma   90.00
#
_symmetry.space_group_name_H-M   'P 1'
#
loop_
_entity.id
_entity.type
_entity.pdbx_description
1 polymer ?
#
loop_
_entity_poly.entity_id
_entity_poly.type
_entity_poly.pdbx_seq_one_letter_code
_entity_poly.pdbx_strand_id
1 'polypeptide(L)' 'MAEHSVNPTINDDVWLEDSRLGRFSRISTGVEDSTWICNTCGSNGADPYEHGCDHCGEEADEY' A
#
# COMPACT_ATOMS: atom_id res chain seq x y z
N MET A 1 26.05 29.55 -1.20
CA MET A 1 25.98 28.54 -2.26
C MET A 1 24.92 27.54 -1.81
N ALA A 2 23.65 27.92 -1.95
CA ALA A 2 22.54 26.98 -1.94
C ALA A 2 22.47 26.45 -3.39
N GLU A 3 22.08 25.22 -3.71
CA GLU A 3 20.90 24.49 -3.26
C GLU A 3 21.23 22.99 -3.46
N HIS A 4 20.98 22.14 -2.46
CA HIS A 4 21.04 20.69 -2.65
C HIS A 4 19.96 20.32 -3.69
N SER A 5 20.35 19.97 -4.91
CA SER A 5 19.45 19.33 -5.88
C SER A 5 19.00 17.99 -5.30
N VAL A 6 17.80 17.97 -4.71
CA VAL A 6 17.08 16.73 -4.44
C VAL A 6 16.72 16.17 -5.81
N ASN A 7 17.38 15.08 -6.19
CA ASN A 7 17.02 14.26 -7.35
C ASN A 7 15.55 13.86 -7.24
N PRO A 8 14.72 13.96 -8.30
CA PRO A 8 13.37 13.44 -8.28
C PRO A 8 13.41 11.92 -8.42
N THR A 9 13.90 11.21 -7.41
CA THR A 9 13.53 9.81 -7.22
C THR A 9 12.23 9.80 -6.43
N ILE A 10 11.16 10.19 -7.12
CA ILE A 10 9.81 9.83 -6.71
C ILE A 10 9.69 8.33 -7.00
N ASN A 11 10.28 7.53 -6.13
CA ASN A 11 9.68 6.25 -5.74
C ASN A 11 8.69 6.56 -4.61
N ASP A 12 7.85 7.58 -4.80
CA ASP A 12 6.77 7.85 -3.86
C ASP A 12 5.76 6.75 -4.12
N ASP A 13 5.64 5.84 -3.18
CA ASP A 13 4.51 4.93 -3.11
C ASP A 13 3.23 5.77 -3.06
N VAL A 14 2.64 6.03 -4.22
CA VAL A 14 1.47 6.89 -4.33
C VAL A 14 0.27 6.07 -3.88
N TRP A 15 -0.44 6.55 -2.87
CA TRP A 15 -1.72 5.99 -2.47
C TRP A 15 -2.72 6.06 -3.63
N LEU A 16 -3.39 4.93 -3.91
CA LEU A 16 -4.35 4.79 -5.01
C LEU A 16 -5.80 4.70 -4.50
N GLU A 17 -6.06 3.77 -3.58
CA GLU A 17 -7.39 3.50 -3.03
C GLU A 17 -7.31 2.81 -1.67
N ASP A 18 -8.40 2.83 -0.91
CA ASP A 18 -8.59 2.00 0.29
C ASP A 18 -9.58 0.87 -0.01
N SER A 19 -9.44 -0.22 0.74
CA SER A 19 -10.37 -1.35 0.69
C SER A 19 -11.75 -0.96 1.23
N ARG A 20 -12.75 -1.81 1.00
CA ARG A 20 -14.16 -1.54 1.34
C ARG A 20 -14.38 -1.13 2.81
N LEU A 21 -13.65 -1.75 3.73
CA LEU A 21 -13.71 -1.47 5.17
C LEU A 21 -12.58 -0.55 5.65
N GLY A 22 -11.71 -0.07 4.74
CA GLY A 22 -10.58 0.80 5.05
C GLY A 22 -9.42 0.11 5.77
N ARG A 23 -9.41 -1.23 5.82
CA ARG A 23 -8.37 -2.03 6.50
C ARG A 23 -7.09 -2.14 5.70
N PHE A 24 -7.18 -1.97 4.38
CA PHE A 24 -6.06 -2.08 3.47
C PHE A 24 -6.02 -0.87 2.55
N SER A 25 -4.82 -0.41 2.19
CA SER A 25 -4.61 0.67 1.23
C SER A 25 -3.78 0.16 0.07
N ARG A 26 -4.22 0.41 -1.16
CA ARG A 26 -3.48 0.09 -2.37
C ARG A 26 -2.55 1.24 -2.70
N ILE A 27 -1.28 0.93 -2.88
CA ILE A 27 -0.25 1.89 -3.28
C ILE A 27 0.33 1.49 -4.64
N SER A 28 0.79 2.47 -5.41
CA SER A 28 1.59 2.24 -6.60
C SER A 28 3.03 1.89 -6.19
N THR A 29 3.58 0.82 -6.76
CA THR A 29 5.00 0.42 -6.57
C THR A 29 5.82 0.54 -7.85
N GLY A 30 5.21 1.11 -8.90
CA GLY A 30 5.77 1.29 -10.23
C GLY A 30 4.73 1.90 -11.16
N VAL A 31 5.12 2.20 -12.40
CA VAL A 31 4.26 2.90 -13.39
C VAL A 31 2.95 2.15 -13.65
N GLU A 32 3.00 0.81 -13.66
CA GLU A 32 1.84 -0.06 -13.91
C GLU A 32 1.62 -1.07 -12.77
N ASP A 33 2.43 -1.01 -11.72
CA ASP A 33 2.43 -1.95 -10.60
C ASP A 33 1.80 -1.32 -9.34
N SER A 34 1.07 -2.14 -8.59
CA SER A 34 0.48 -1.75 -7.31
C SER A 34 0.41 -2.91 -6.34
N THR A 35 0.43 -2.61 -5.05
CA THR A 35 0.32 -3.60 -3.97
C THR A 35 -0.61 -3.10 -2.88
N TRP A 36 -1.20 -4.02 -2.12
CA TRP A 36 -2.05 -3.71 -0.98
C TRP A 36 -1.23 -3.75 0.30
N ILE A 37 -1.38 -2.72 1.12
CA ILE A 37 -0.75 -2.58 2.43
C ILE A 37 -1.81 -2.70 3.50
N CYS A 38 -1.52 -3.48 4.55
CA CYS A 38 -2.34 -3.53 5.74
C CYS A 38 -2.18 -2.25 6.56
N ASN A 39 -3.26 -1.53 6.82
CA ASN A 39 -3.23 -0.29 7.61
C ASN A 39 -2.95 -0.53 9.10
N THR A 40 -3.21 -1.76 9.58
CA THR A 40 -2.97 -2.16 10.96
C THR A 40 -1.49 -2.42 11.24
N CYS A 41 -0.77 -3.09 10.33
CA CYS A 41 0.63 -3.51 10.57
C CYS A 41 1.66 -3.01 9.54
N GLY A 42 1.23 -2.40 8.44
CA GLY A 42 2.09 -1.91 7.37
C GLY A 42 2.66 -2.98 6.44
N SER A 43 2.23 -4.25 6.56
CA SER A 43 2.70 -5.33 5.69
C SER A 43 2.13 -5.20 4.27
N ASN A 44 2.94 -5.55 3.27
CA ASN A 44 2.56 -5.64 1.85
C ASN A 44 2.06 -7.03 1.42
N GLY A 45 2.06 -7.99 2.35
CA GLY A 45 1.38 -9.28 2.19
C GLY A 45 -0.06 -9.18 2.68
N ALA A 46 -0.83 -8.31 2.02
CA ALA A 46 -2.23 -8.11 2.34
C ALA A 46 -3.08 -8.24 1.08
N ASP A 47 -4.23 -8.90 1.18
CA ASP A 47 -5.20 -9.01 0.12
C ASP A 47 -6.61 -8.80 0.67
N PRO A 48 -7.25 -7.65 0.39
CA PRO A 48 -8.58 -7.35 0.89
C PRO A 48 -9.69 -8.26 0.33
N TYR A 49 -9.43 -9.04 -0.73
CA TYR A 49 -10.45 -9.82 -1.42
C TYR A 49 -10.37 -11.33 -1.17
N GLU A 50 -9.22 -11.84 -0.73
CA GLU A 50 -9.00 -13.28 -0.51
C GLU A 50 -8.64 -13.65 0.93
N HIS A 51 -7.51 -13.18 1.45
CA HIS A 51 -6.92 -13.73 2.69
C HIS A 51 -6.65 -12.68 3.79
N GLY A 52 -6.91 -11.41 3.53
CA GLY A 52 -6.63 -10.34 4.48
C GLY A 52 -5.13 -10.13 4.63
N CYS A 53 -4.63 -9.85 5.85
CA CYS A 53 -3.19 -9.72 6.10
C CYS A 53 -2.59 -11.01 6.64
N ASP A 54 -1.64 -11.61 5.90
CA ASP A 54 -0.89 -12.79 6.35
C ASP A 54 0.00 -12.54 7.57
N HIS A 55 0.33 -11.28 7.84
CA HIS A 55 1.28 -10.92 8.90
C HIS A 55 0.62 -10.70 10.26
N CYS A 56 -0.49 -9.94 10.32
CA CYS A 56 -1.19 -9.65 11.57
C CYS A 56 -2.53 -10.39 11.71
N GLY A 57 -2.96 -11.12 10.68
CA GLY A 57 -4.25 -11.83 10.67
C GLY A 57 -5.45 -10.88 10.56
N GLU A 58 -5.26 -9.67 10.03
CA GLU A 58 -6.39 -8.79 9.70
C GLU A 58 -7.27 -9.48 8.67
N GLU A 59 -8.58 -9.53 8.90
CA GLU A 59 -9.51 -10.26 8.03
C GLU A 59 -9.70 -9.56 6.69
N ALA A 60 -9.92 -10.35 5.62
CA ALA A 60 -10.31 -9.84 4.32
C ALA A 60 -11.63 -9.04 4.40
N ASP A 61 -11.83 -8.14 3.45
CA ASP A 61 -13.07 -7.39 3.27
C ASP A 61 -14.09 -8.17 2.40
N GLU A 62 -13.94 -9.51 2.32
CA GLU A 62 -14.70 -10.41 1.45
C GLU A 62 -16.20 -10.08 1.37
N TYR A 63 -16.77 -10.28 0.17
CA TYR A 63 -17.96 -9.57 -0.32
C TYR A 63 -19.26 -9.81 0.46
#